data_AF-A0A4Z2HDX7-F1
#
_entry.id   AF-A0A4Z2HDX7-F1
#
_cell.length_a   1.000
_cell.length_b   1.000
_cell.length_c   1.000
_cell.angle_alpha   90.00
_cell.angle_beta   90.00
_cell.angle_gamma   90.00
#
_symmetry.space_group_name_H-M   'P 1'
#
loop_
_entity.id
_entity.type
_entity.pdbx_description
1 polymer ?
#
loop_
_entity_poly.entity_id
_entity_poly.type
_entity_poly.pdbx_seq_one_letter_code
_entity_poly.pdbx_strand_id
1 'polypeptide(L)'
;MKRLKRKKENARAGLNGNGSVSRGRDVRENHKDYNQVVLDVRRSMKRFPKCMPASERAVLQEQLIDIILEVLKRTPQLHYYQGYHDVAVTLLLVAGERTALALLDTLSNHHLRDFMDPTMDSTKHILNYLMPIVEQVDTELHDFMIR
;
A
#
# COMPACT_ATOMS: atom_id res chain seq x y z
N MET A 1 -46.84 -32.13 7.66
CA MET A 1 -45.59 -32.69 7.07
C MET A 1 -45.42 -32.30 5.59
N LYS A 2 -45.27 -31.02 5.24
CA LYS A 2 -45.01 -30.57 3.84
C LYS A 2 -44.00 -29.43 3.71
N ARG A 3 -43.21 -29.13 4.76
CA ARG A 3 -42.21 -28.04 4.77
C ARG A 3 -40.75 -28.49 4.87
N LEU A 4 -40.47 -29.79 4.86
CA LEU A 4 -39.11 -30.33 5.05
C LEU A 4 -38.54 -31.10 3.84
N LYS A 5 -39.08 -30.91 2.63
CA LYS A 5 -38.54 -31.50 1.39
C LYS A 5 -37.98 -30.50 0.37
N ARG A 6 -38.08 -29.18 0.59
CA ARG A 6 -37.49 -28.15 -0.30
C ARG A 6 -36.06 -27.74 0.04
N LYS A 7 -35.40 -28.41 1.00
CA LYS A 7 -34.03 -28.06 1.43
C LYS A 7 -32.94 -29.04 0.95
N LYS A 8 -33.27 -30.04 0.12
CA LYS A 8 -32.31 -31.05 -0.35
C LYS A 8 -32.08 -31.12 -1.87
N GLU A 9 -32.74 -30.28 -2.68
CA GLU A 9 -32.54 -30.27 -4.15
C GLU A 9 -31.70 -29.11 -4.69
N ASN A 10 -31.27 -28.15 -3.86
CA ASN A 10 -30.30 -27.12 -4.28
C ASN A 10 -28.84 -27.50 -4.00
N ALA A 11 -28.54 -28.78 -3.76
CA ALA A 11 -27.19 -29.26 -3.45
C ALA A 11 -26.39 -29.77 -4.68
N ARG A 12 -26.91 -29.61 -5.91
CA ARG A 12 -26.21 -30.03 -7.14
C ARG A 12 -26.51 -29.11 -8.32
N ALA A 13 -26.04 -27.88 -8.27
CA ALA A 13 -25.84 -27.06 -9.45
C ALA A 13 -24.86 -25.92 -9.14
N GLY A 14 -23.72 -25.88 -9.85
CA GLY A 14 -22.88 -24.69 -9.93
C GLY A 14 -21.65 -24.62 -9.01
N LEU A 15 -20.84 -25.67 -8.96
CA LEU A 15 -19.41 -25.49 -8.68
C LEU A 15 -18.76 -24.92 -9.95
N ASN A 16 -18.68 -23.58 -10.05
CA ASN A 16 -17.70 -22.92 -10.91
C ASN A 16 -17.44 -21.49 -10.40
N GLY A 17 -16.65 -21.39 -9.33
CA GLY A 17 -16.18 -20.13 -8.77
C GLY A 17 -14.66 -20.03 -8.89
N ASN A 18 -14.13 -19.98 -10.11
CA ASN A 18 -12.69 -19.87 -10.38
C ASN A 18 -12.27 -18.43 -10.74
N GLY A 19 -12.88 -17.42 -10.08
CA GLY A 19 -12.79 -16.01 -10.49
C GLY A 19 -11.99 -15.07 -9.58
N SER A 20 -11.50 -15.49 -8.41
CA SER A 20 -10.85 -14.59 -7.44
C SER A 20 -9.38 -14.88 -7.17
N VAL A 21 -8.85 -16.03 -7.60
CA VAL A 21 -7.49 -16.48 -7.22
C VAL A 21 -6.44 -16.19 -8.31
N SER A 22 -6.84 -15.68 -9.48
CA SER A 22 -5.93 -15.41 -10.62
C SER A 22 -5.40 -13.98 -10.68
N ARG A 23 -6.12 -12.98 -10.17
CA ARG A 23 -5.74 -11.56 -10.39
C ARG A 23 -4.46 -11.14 -9.65
N GLY A 24 -4.22 -11.62 -8.43
CA GLY A 24 -3.05 -11.23 -7.63
C GLY A 24 -1.73 -11.84 -8.12
N ARG A 25 -1.76 -13.05 -8.70
CA ARG A 25 -0.54 -13.73 -9.18
C ARG A 25 0.06 -13.07 -10.43
N ASP A 26 -0.78 -12.67 -11.39
CA ASP A 26 -0.31 -12.02 -12.63
C ASP A 26 0.27 -10.60 -12.40
N VAL A 27 -0.08 -9.93 -11.30
CA VAL A 27 0.47 -8.60 -10.97
C VAL A 27 1.92 -8.67 -10.50
N ARG A 28 2.30 -9.78 -9.85
CA ARG A 28 3.59 -9.91 -9.17
C ARG A 28 4.74 -10.30 -10.09
N GLU A 29 4.52 -11.24 -11.01
CA GLU A 29 5.60 -11.91 -11.74
C GLU A 29 6.33 -11.02 -12.75
N ASN A 30 5.82 -9.82 -13.05
CA ASN A 30 6.37 -8.94 -14.10
C ASN A 30 6.59 -7.48 -13.69
N HIS A 31 6.39 -7.11 -12.42
CA HIS A 31 6.56 -5.72 -12.00
C HIS A 31 8.02 -5.40 -11.66
N LYS A 32 8.58 -4.33 -12.25
CA LYS A 32 9.98 -3.91 -12.05
C LYS A 32 10.35 -3.74 -10.56
N ASP A 33 9.40 -3.27 -9.76
CA ASP A 33 9.60 -2.97 -8.34
C ASP A 33 9.29 -4.15 -7.39
N TYR A 34 8.85 -5.32 -7.91
CA TYR A 34 8.40 -6.45 -7.09
C TYR A 34 9.39 -6.84 -5.99
N ASN A 35 10.65 -7.06 -6.38
CA ASN A 35 11.69 -7.50 -5.44
C ASN A 35 11.94 -6.48 -4.33
N GLN A 36 11.92 -5.18 -4.69
CA GLN A 36 12.12 -4.11 -3.72
C GLN A 36 10.96 -4.03 -2.72
N VAL A 37 9.71 -4.11 -3.22
CA VAL A 37 8.50 -4.11 -2.39
C VAL A 37 8.52 -5.28 -1.40
N VAL A 38 8.84 -6.49 -1.86
CA VAL A 38 8.93 -7.68 -1.00
C VAL A 38 9.99 -7.49 0.10
N LEU A 39 11.16 -6.95 -0.23
CA LEU A 39 12.22 -6.70 0.76
C LEU A 39 11.77 -5.68 1.82
N ASP A 40 11.10 -4.62 1.42
CA ASP A 40 10.58 -3.60 2.32
C ASP A 40 9.46 -4.10 3.24
N VAL A 41 8.52 -4.89 2.70
CA VAL A 41 7.44 -5.53 3.47
C VAL A 41 8.01 -6.52 4.51
N ARG A 42 9.11 -7.21 4.18
CA ARG A 42 9.81 -8.08 5.14
C ARG A 42 10.51 -7.30 6.24
N ARG A 43 10.98 -6.08 5.97
CA ARG A 43 11.66 -5.22 6.97
C ARG A 43 10.69 -4.52 7.92
N SER A 44 9.41 -4.38 7.55
CA SER A 44 8.38 -3.66 8.31
C SER A 44 7.68 -4.49 9.40
N MET A 45 8.28 -5.60 9.84
CA MET A 45 7.73 -6.48 10.90
C MET A 45 7.32 -5.74 12.18
N LYS A 46 8.03 -4.65 12.54
CA LYS A 46 7.75 -3.84 13.74
C LYS A 46 6.46 -3.01 13.63
N ARG A 47 5.88 -2.85 12.44
CA ARG A 47 4.62 -2.13 12.22
C ARG A 47 3.38 -2.94 12.57
N PHE A 48 3.50 -4.27 12.62
CA PHE A 48 2.39 -5.15 12.99
C PHE A 48 2.23 -5.26 14.52
N PRO A 49 1.00 -5.44 15.03
CA PRO A 49 0.76 -5.67 16.46
C PRO A 49 1.56 -6.86 17.00
N LYS A 50 2.19 -6.69 18.18
CA LYS A 50 3.06 -7.72 18.80
C LYS A 50 2.36 -9.06 19.04
N CYS A 51 1.06 -9.03 19.35
CA CYS A 51 0.25 -10.22 19.63
C CYS A 51 -0.41 -10.83 18.39
N MET A 52 -0.14 -10.30 17.19
CA MET A 52 -0.71 -10.82 15.95
C MET A 52 -0.11 -12.20 15.61
N PRO A 53 -0.94 -13.22 15.34
CA PRO A 53 -0.49 -14.52 14.86
C PRO A 53 0.36 -14.41 13.59
N ALA A 54 1.38 -15.24 13.46
CA ALA A 54 2.27 -15.22 12.30
C ALA A 54 1.54 -15.53 10.98
N SER A 55 0.51 -16.38 11.01
CA SER A 55 -0.33 -16.71 9.85
C SER A 55 -1.15 -15.51 9.38
N GLU A 56 -1.80 -14.81 10.31
CA GLU A 56 -2.55 -13.58 10.01
C GLU A 56 -1.63 -12.49 9.46
N ARG A 57 -0.46 -12.33 10.07
CA ARG A 57 0.56 -11.38 9.60
C ARG A 57 1.01 -11.70 8.18
N ALA A 58 1.27 -12.98 7.88
CA ALA A 58 1.68 -13.39 6.54
C ALA A 58 0.61 -13.00 5.50
N VAL A 59 -0.68 -13.21 5.80
CA VAL A 59 -1.77 -12.78 4.92
C VAL A 59 -1.74 -11.27 4.68
N LEU A 60 -1.57 -10.46 5.73
CA LEU A 60 -1.49 -9.00 5.58
C LEU A 60 -0.25 -8.55 4.80
N GLN A 61 0.89 -9.24 4.93
CA GLN A 61 2.09 -8.95 4.15
C GLN A 61 1.85 -9.22 2.66
N GLU A 62 1.18 -10.32 2.32
CA GLU A 62 0.81 -10.64 0.95
C GLU A 62 -0.16 -9.60 0.37
N GLN A 63 -1.19 -9.22 1.13
CA GLN A 63 -2.12 -8.15 0.74
C GLN A 63 -1.42 -6.80 0.57
N LEU A 64 -0.45 -6.48 1.43
CA LEU A 64 0.32 -5.25 1.34
C LEU A 64 1.13 -5.19 0.04
N ILE A 65 1.80 -6.29 -0.31
CA ILE A 65 2.53 -6.42 -1.58
C ILE A 65 1.56 -6.22 -2.76
N ASP A 66 0.41 -6.91 -2.73
CA ASP A 66 -0.59 -6.82 -3.81
C ASP A 66 -1.14 -5.42 -3.99
N ILE A 67 -1.48 -4.72 -2.90
CA ILE A 67 -2.00 -3.36 -2.94
C ILE A 67 -0.97 -2.40 -3.56
N ILE A 68 0.28 -2.46 -3.11
CA ILE A 68 1.34 -1.57 -3.61
C ILE A 68 1.54 -1.79 -5.12
N LEU A 69 1.66 -3.05 -5.56
CA LEU A 69 1.91 -3.37 -6.95
C LEU A 69 0.71 -3.08 -7.84
N GLU A 70 -0.52 -3.24 -7.34
CA GLU A 70 -1.74 -2.90 -8.07
C GLU A 70 -1.82 -1.39 -8.34
N VAL A 71 -1.46 -0.53 -7.37
CA VAL A 71 -1.37 0.93 -7.58
C VAL A 71 -0.31 1.26 -8.63
N LEU A 72 0.90 0.73 -8.50
CA LEU A 72 2.00 1.00 -9.45
C LEU A 72 1.66 0.51 -10.87
N LYS A 73 0.96 -0.62 -10.98
CA LYS A 73 0.49 -1.15 -12.26
C LYS A 73 -0.58 -0.28 -12.92
N ARG A 74 -1.50 0.31 -12.13
CA ARG A 74 -2.55 1.22 -12.64
C ARG A 74 -1.99 2.55 -13.11
N THR A 75 -0.86 2.96 -12.55
CA THR A 75 -0.30 4.30 -12.76
C THR A 75 1.21 4.18 -13.05
N PRO A 76 1.60 3.76 -14.29
CA PRO A 76 2.99 3.43 -14.62
C PRO A 76 4.00 4.58 -14.49
N GLN A 77 3.52 5.82 -14.43
CA GLN A 77 4.33 7.01 -14.17
C GLN A 77 4.83 7.09 -12.72
N LEU A 78 4.18 6.41 -11.77
CA LEU A 78 4.62 6.39 -10.38
C LEU A 78 5.81 5.46 -10.20
N HIS A 79 6.81 5.93 -9.45
CA HIS A 79 8.02 5.20 -9.16
C HIS A 79 8.02 4.87 -7.66
N TYR A 80 8.26 3.61 -7.32
CA TYR A 80 8.29 3.18 -5.94
C TYR A 80 9.48 3.81 -5.21
N TYR A 81 9.22 4.46 -4.07
CA TYR A 81 10.25 4.97 -3.18
C TYR A 81 10.29 4.19 -1.86
N GLN A 82 11.48 4.08 -1.26
CA GLN A 82 11.64 3.38 0.01
C GLN A 82 10.97 4.16 1.15
N GLY A 83 9.98 3.52 1.78
CA GLY A 83 9.12 4.12 2.79
C GLY A 83 7.64 4.18 2.38
N TYR A 84 7.32 4.02 1.08
CA TYR A 84 5.94 3.97 0.61
C TYR A 84 5.12 2.85 1.27
N HIS A 85 5.75 1.70 1.54
CA HIS A 85 5.12 0.58 2.24
C HIS A 85 4.64 0.92 3.67
N ASP A 86 5.25 1.89 4.36
CA ASP A 86 4.82 2.32 5.69
C ASP A 86 3.47 3.06 5.64
N VAL A 87 3.22 3.83 4.58
CA VAL A 87 1.91 4.45 4.33
C VAL A 87 0.89 3.35 4.03
N ALA A 88 1.22 2.44 3.11
CA ALA A 88 0.33 1.38 2.67
C ALA A 88 -0.07 0.42 3.82
N VAL A 89 0.87 0.02 4.69
CA VAL A 89 0.57 -0.86 5.83
C VAL A 89 -0.33 -0.16 6.85
N THR A 90 -0.15 1.15 7.06
CA THR A 90 -1.01 1.93 7.96
C THR A 90 -2.44 1.92 7.46
N LEU A 91 -2.66 2.16 6.16
CA LEU A 91 -3.99 2.11 5.56
C LEU A 91 -4.59 0.71 5.61
N LEU A 92 -3.79 -0.33 5.33
CA LEU A 92 -4.23 -1.72 5.38
C LEU A 92 -4.72 -2.12 6.78
N LEU A 93 -3.93 -1.81 7.81
CA LEU A 93 -4.26 -2.15 9.20
C LEU A 93 -5.49 -1.40 9.72
N VAL A 94 -5.76 -0.19 9.24
CA VAL A 94 -6.90 0.63 9.69
C VAL A 94 -8.17 0.36 8.90
N ALA A 95 -8.07 0.27 7.56
CA ALA A 95 -9.23 0.30 6.67
C ALA A 95 -9.50 -1.04 5.95
N GLY A 96 -8.58 -2.01 6.07
CA GLY A 96 -8.65 -3.28 5.35
C GLY A 96 -8.34 -3.14 3.85
N GLU A 97 -8.14 -4.28 3.18
CA GLU A 97 -7.53 -4.36 1.85
C GLU A 97 -8.20 -3.49 0.78
N ARG A 98 -9.52 -3.65 0.58
CA ARG A 98 -10.26 -2.97 -0.49
C ARG A 98 -10.23 -1.44 -0.34
N THR A 99 -10.43 -0.96 0.89
CA THR A 99 -10.44 0.48 1.17
C THR A 99 -9.04 1.05 1.15
N ALA A 100 -8.05 0.31 1.69
CA ALA A 100 -6.65 0.70 1.64
C ALA A 100 -6.14 0.87 0.21
N LEU A 101 -6.52 -0.03 -0.71
CA LEU A 101 -6.19 0.10 -2.14
C LEU A 101 -6.73 1.41 -2.72
N ALA A 102 -8.02 1.71 -2.49
CA ALA A 102 -8.65 2.92 -3.03
C ALA A 102 -8.05 4.21 -2.44
N LEU A 103 -7.77 4.22 -1.13
CA LEU A 103 -7.13 5.34 -0.45
C LEU A 103 -5.70 5.55 -0.93
N LEU A 104 -4.93 4.47 -1.02
CA LEU A 104 -3.54 4.51 -1.47
C LEU A 104 -3.45 5.01 -2.91
N ASP A 105 -4.31 4.50 -3.81
CA ASP A 105 -4.39 4.96 -5.20
C ASP A 105 -4.65 6.47 -5.29
N THR A 106 -5.60 6.98 -4.49
CA THR A 106 -5.91 8.42 -4.43
C THR A 106 -4.72 9.23 -3.90
N LEU A 107 -4.11 8.80 -2.79
CA LEU A 107 -2.97 9.49 -2.20
C LEU A 107 -1.78 9.53 -3.15
N SER A 108 -1.50 8.43 -3.84
CA SER A 108 -0.36 8.29 -4.75
C SER A 108 -0.50 9.13 -6.02
N ASN A 109 -1.72 9.33 -6.50
CA ASN A 109 -1.98 10.20 -7.65
C ASN A 109 -2.02 11.70 -7.31
N HIS A 110 -2.03 12.06 -6.03
CA HIS A 110 -2.21 13.45 -5.58
C HIS A 110 -1.16 13.88 -4.54
N HIS A 111 -1.30 13.41 -3.30
CA HIS A 111 -0.51 13.90 -2.16
C HIS A 111 0.92 13.37 -2.13
N LEU A 112 1.13 12.16 -2.64
CA LEU A 112 2.45 11.51 -2.66
C LEU A 112 3.10 11.54 -4.03
N ARG A 113 2.42 12.10 -5.04
CA ARG A 113 2.82 12.03 -6.45
C ARG A 113 4.25 12.51 -6.66
N ASP A 114 4.60 13.66 -6.08
CA ASP A 114 5.92 14.28 -6.22
C ASP A 114 7.05 13.50 -5.53
N PHE A 115 6.71 12.62 -4.58
CA PHE A 115 7.66 11.69 -3.96
C PHE A 115 7.84 10.40 -4.78
N MET A 116 6.95 10.17 -5.76
CA MET A 116 6.96 9.03 -6.67
C MET A 116 7.48 9.40 -8.06
N ASP A 117 8.12 10.55 -8.20
CA ASP A 117 8.84 10.92 -9.42
C ASP A 117 10.15 10.10 -9.56
N PRO A 118 10.67 9.95 -10.80
CA PRO A 118 11.95 9.27 -11.04
C PRO A 118 13.15 9.94 -10.37
N THR A 119 13.06 11.25 -10.12
CA THR A 119 14.11 12.04 -9.48
C THR A 119 13.55 12.71 -8.23
N MET A 120 14.45 13.14 -7.34
CA MET A 120 14.07 13.86 -6.13
C MET A 120 13.75 15.35 -6.37
N ASP A 121 13.69 15.83 -7.62
CA ASP A 121 13.64 17.27 -7.87
C ASP A 121 12.33 17.90 -7.38
N SER A 122 11.19 17.25 -7.61
CA SER A 122 9.89 17.66 -7.08
C SER A 122 9.87 17.61 -5.54
N THR A 123 10.48 16.57 -4.96
CA THR A 123 10.62 16.44 -3.50
C THR A 123 11.49 17.57 -2.92
N LYS A 124 12.61 17.91 -3.57
CA LYS A 124 13.49 19.03 -3.15
C LYS A 124 12.75 20.35 -3.23
N HIS A 125 11.93 20.56 -4.25
CA HIS A 125 11.10 21.76 -4.36
C HIS A 125 10.15 21.89 -3.16
N ILE A 126 9.52 20.78 -2.74
CA ILE A 126 8.69 20.76 -1.52
C ILE A 126 9.53 21.06 -0.27
N LEU A 127 10.70 20.43 -0.12
CA LEU A 127 11.57 20.62 1.03
C LEU A 127 12.09 22.07 1.16
N ASN A 128 12.23 22.79 0.05
CA ASN A 128 12.64 24.19 0.06
C ASN A 128 11.64 25.12 0.75
N TYR A 129 10.38 24.70 0.94
CA TYR A 129 9.42 25.45 1.76
C TYR A 129 9.71 25.36 3.27
N LEU A 130 10.50 24.38 3.72
CA LEU A 130 10.79 24.19 5.13
C LEU A 130 11.60 25.36 5.71
N MET A 131 12.67 25.80 5.02
CA MET A 131 13.56 26.85 5.55
C MET A 131 12.84 28.19 5.76
N PRO A 132 12.02 28.70 4.80
CA PRO A 132 11.22 29.89 5.03
C PRO A 132 10.22 29.76 6.20
N ILE A 133 9.64 28.58 6.43
CA ILE A 133 8.72 28.35 7.56
C ILE A 133 9.50 28.40 8.87
N VAL A 134 10.68 27.76 8.94
CA VAL A 134 11.54 27.79 10.12
C VAL A 134 11.99 29.22 10.42
N GLU A 135 12.43 29.98 9.42
CA GLU A 135 12.85 31.38 9.58
C GLU A 135 11.77 32.26 10.20
N GLN A 136 10.50 32.07 9.81
CA GLN A 136 9.37 32.82 10.32
C GLN A 136 9.02 32.52 11.78
N VAL A 137 9.35 31.31 12.26
CA VAL A 137 8.99 30.86 13.62
C VAL A 137 10.18 31.00 14.58
N ASP A 138 11.39 30.70 14.11
CA ASP A 138 12.61 30.66 14.90
C ASP A 138 13.84 30.97 14.01
N THR A 139 14.21 32.26 13.98
CA THR A 139 15.35 32.75 13.20
C THR A 139 16.70 32.24 13.75
N GLU A 140 16.83 32.02 15.07
CA GLU A 140 18.06 31.49 15.65
C GLU A 140 18.31 30.05 15.18
N LEU A 141 17.26 29.21 15.19
CA LEU A 141 17.33 27.86 14.66
C LEU A 141 17.60 27.86 13.14
N HIS A 142 16.91 28.72 12.39
CA HIS A 142 17.14 28.86 10.95
C HIS A 142 18.62 29.17 10.65
N ASP A 143 19.17 30.19 11.29
CA ASP A 143 20.55 30.64 11.08
C ASP A 143 21.58 29.57 11.49
N PHE A 144 21.26 28.76 12.50
CA PHE A 144 22.07 27.61 12.87
C PHE A 144 22.05 26.51 11.79
N MET A 145 20.90 26.26 11.15
CA MET A 145 20.74 25.20 10.14
C MET A 145 21.36 25.52 8.78
N ILE A 146 21.51 26.81 8.42
CA ILE A 146 22.08 27.24 7.12
C ILE A 146 23.59 27.48 7.13
N ARG A 147 24.23 27.48 8.31
CA ARG A 147 25.68 27.62 8.48
C ARG A 147 26.43 26.34 8.14
#